data_AF-A0A0F8ZPM0-F1
#
_entry.id   AF-A0A0F8ZPM0-F1
#
_cell.length_a   1.000
_cell.length_b   1.000
_cell.length_c   1.000
_cell.angle_alpha   90.00
_cell.angle_beta   90.00
_cell.angle_gamma   90.00
#
_symmetry.space_group_name_H-M   'P 1'
#
loop_
_entity.id
_entity.type
_entity.pdbx_description
1 polymer ?
#
loop_
_entity_poly.entity_id
_entity_poly.type
_entity_poly.pdbx_seq_one_letter_code
_entity_poly.pdbx_strand_id
1 'polypeptide(L)'
;MRSLIESPTVFDIGFADSTNSLSFRAFVDALIRGGKKYTTQISWETDVDSIQHSERIQRLSKDNCLFLQKEHRGARVLVELPGGYGWVVAAEKISVITAFDSKASERHEAFLREVKNEWPVSDTQQENIIQVGFWSVSPQGFGVKLNRKLEAQTWEDIQPNYPKSEPLSRLMQEFTPAHGGKMLLWHGIPGTG
;
A
#
# COMPACT_ATOMS: atom_id res chain seq x y z
N MET A 1 -3.91 27.08 -13.01
CA MET A 1 -2.78 27.10 -12.05
C MET A 1 -3.21 26.38 -10.79
N ARG A 2 -2.89 25.08 -10.65
CA ARG A 2 -3.24 24.28 -9.47
C ARG A 2 -2.01 24.19 -8.56
N SER A 3 -2.19 24.67 -7.33
CA SER A 3 -1.23 24.60 -6.23
C SER A 3 -1.29 23.19 -5.62
N LEU A 4 -0.18 22.46 -5.65
CA LEU A 4 0.02 21.17 -4.99
C LEU A 4 0.33 21.42 -3.52
N ILE A 5 -0.54 20.98 -2.62
CA ILE A 5 -0.28 20.99 -1.18
C ILE A 5 0.58 19.76 -0.86
N GLU A 6 1.87 19.99 -0.67
CA GLU A 6 2.83 18.98 -0.21
C GLU A 6 2.72 18.81 1.32
N SER A 7 2.25 17.66 1.79
CA SER A 7 2.58 17.20 3.15
C SER A 7 3.75 16.22 3.06
N PRO A 8 4.94 16.54 3.61
CA PRO A 8 5.99 15.55 3.74
C PRO A 8 5.59 14.55 4.82
N THR A 9 5.24 13.32 4.41
CA THR A 9 5.16 12.20 5.35
C THR A 9 6.58 11.91 5.85
N VAL A 10 6.94 12.48 7.00
CA VAL A 10 8.15 12.11 7.74
C VAL A 10 7.87 10.73 8.34
N PHE A 11 8.55 9.70 7.82
CA PHE A 11 8.47 8.37 8.41
C PHE A 11 9.24 8.35 9.74
N ASP A 12 8.53 8.00 10.81
CA ASP A 12 9.13 7.63 12.08
C ASP A 12 9.69 6.20 11.96
N ILE A 13 11.00 6.06 12.16
CA ILE A 13 11.78 4.84 11.90
C ILE A 13 11.47 3.74 12.96
N GLY A 14 10.61 4.04 13.94
CA GLY A 14 10.34 3.17 15.10
C GLY A 14 9.25 2.10 14.96
N PHE A 15 8.46 2.04 13.88
CA PHE A 15 7.37 1.05 13.76
C PHE A 15 7.73 -0.10 12.81
N ALA A 16 8.31 -1.17 13.36
CA ALA A 16 8.92 -2.26 12.62
C ALA A 16 8.33 -3.64 12.96
N ASP A 17 7.17 -3.97 12.40
CA ASP A 17 6.66 -5.36 12.39
C ASP A 17 6.86 -6.09 11.05
N SER A 18 7.38 -5.42 10.02
CA SER A 18 7.73 -6.05 8.72
C SER A 18 9.05 -5.54 8.09
N THR A 19 9.71 -4.56 8.72
CA THR A 19 10.94 -3.88 8.25
C THR A 19 12.23 -4.44 8.83
N ASN A 20 12.16 -5.52 9.62
CA ASN A 20 13.34 -6.24 10.13
C ASN A 20 14.03 -7.15 9.10
N SER A 21 13.72 -7.01 7.81
CA SER A 21 14.43 -7.73 6.77
C SER A 21 15.77 -7.08 6.46
N LEU A 22 16.81 -7.89 6.21
CA LEU A 22 18.14 -7.43 5.77
C LEU A 22 18.04 -6.50 4.54
N SER A 23 17.09 -6.78 3.63
CA SER A 23 16.84 -5.92 2.46
C SER A 23 16.45 -4.48 2.80
N PHE A 24 15.61 -4.28 3.82
CA PHE A 24 15.17 -2.94 4.19
C PHE A 24 16.29 -2.15 4.87
N ARG A 25 17.09 -2.83 5.72
CA ARG A 25 18.29 -2.21 6.30
C ARG A 25 19.28 -1.79 5.21
N ALA A 26 19.52 -2.66 4.21
CA ALA A 26 20.36 -2.34 3.06
C ALA A 26 19.81 -1.15 2.25
N PHE A 27 18.48 -1.05 2.11
CA PHE A 27 17.84 0.09 1.47
C PHE A 27 18.10 1.38 2.27
N VAL A 28 17.80 1.40 3.58
CA VAL A 28 18.04 2.58 4.45
C VAL A 28 19.51 3.00 4.43
N ASP A 29 20.44 2.04 4.49
CA ASP A 29 21.87 2.30 4.37
C ASP A 29 22.22 2.97 3.03
N ALA A 30 21.63 2.50 1.92
CA ALA A 30 21.83 3.10 0.60
C ALA A 30 21.24 4.52 0.53
N LEU A 31 20.10 4.77 1.17
CA LEU A 31 19.51 6.11 1.26
C LEU A 31 20.44 7.09 1.96
N ILE A 32 20.94 6.69 3.13
CA ILE A 32 21.80 7.52 3.97
C ILE A 32 23.12 7.81 3.24
N ARG A 33 23.78 6.77 2.69
CA ARG A 33 25.04 6.92 1.94
C ARG A 33 24.87 7.75 0.68
N GLY A 34 23.76 7.55 -0.04
CA GLY A 34 23.45 8.26 -1.29
C GLY A 34 22.85 9.66 -1.09
N GLY A 35 22.62 10.09 0.15
CA GLY A 35 22.04 11.40 0.46
C GLY A 35 20.61 11.60 -0.07
N LYS A 36 19.86 10.52 -0.29
CA LYS A 36 18.51 10.57 -0.89
C LYS A 36 17.51 11.05 0.16
N LYS A 37 16.84 12.17 -0.13
CA LYS A 37 15.96 12.86 0.83
C LYS A 37 14.48 12.60 0.62
N TYR A 38 14.10 12.06 -0.54
CA TYR A 38 12.69 11.90 -0.90
C TYR A 38 12.39 10.45 -1.20
N THR A 39 11.51 9.87 -0.39
CA THR A 39 10.99 8.52 -0.57
C THR A 39 9.53 8.58 -1.01
N THR A 40 9.17 7.76 -1.99
CA THR A 40 7.77 7.55 -2.38
C THR A 40 7.43 6.07 -2.21
N GLN A 41 6.32 5.79 -1.55
CA GLN A 41 5.81 4.45 -1.37
C GLN A 41 4.46 4.30 -2.06
N ILE A 42 4.28 3.19 -2.77
CA ILE A 42 3.00 2.77 -3.32
C ILE A 42 2.86 1.26 -3.19
N SER A 43 1.64 0.81 -2.95
CA SER A 43 1.31 -0.61 -2.81
C SER A 43 0.03 -0.95 -3.55
N TRP A 44 -0.06 -2.16 -4.09
CA TRP A 44 -1.25 -2.68 -4.76
C TRP A 44 -1.36 -4.20 -4.62
N GLU A 45 -2.52 -4.74 -4.96
CA GLU A 45 -2.80 -6.17 -5.02
C GLU A 45 -2.64 -6.67 -6.46
N THR A 46 -2.25 -7.93 -6.62
CA THR A 46 -2.02 -8.56 -7.93
C THR A 46 -2.55 -9.99 -7.93
N ASP A 47 -3.03 -10.46 -9.08
CA ASP A 47 -3.51 -11.84 -9.26
C ASP A 47 -2.39 -12.83 -9.60
N VAL A 48 -1.15 -12.35 -9.64
CA VAL A 48 0.03 -13.19 -9.87
C VAL A 48 0.17 -14.19 -8.72
N ASP A 49 0.25 -15.48 -9.05
CA ASP A 49 0.47 -16.55 -8.08
C ASP A 49 1.74 -16.29 -7.24
N SER A 50 1.60 -16.49 -5.93
CA SER A 50 2.69 -16.34 -4.95
C SER A 50 3.98 -17.08 -5.31
N ILE A 51 3.89 -18.23 -6.00
CA ILE A 51 5.03 -19.03 -6.43
C ILE A 51 5.84 -18.31 -7.53
N GLN A 52 5.17 -17.47 -8.34
CA GLN A 52 5.80 -16.75 -9.45
C GLN A 52 6.54 -15.47 -9.04
N HIS A 53 6.37 -14.98 -7.80
CA HIS A 53 7.05 -13.75 -7.36
C HIS A 53 8.58 -13.86 -7.49
N SER A 54 9.15 -15.02 -7.14
CA SER A 54 10.60 -15.25 -7.18
C SER A 54 11.21 -15.24 -8.58
N GLU A 55 10.44 -15.57 -9.62
CA GLU A 55 10.89 -15.53 -11.01
C GLU A 55 10.74 -14.12 -11.58
N ARG A 56 9.58 -13.48 -11.35
CA ARG A 56 9.28 -12.12 -11.79
C ARG A 56 10.27 -11.09 -11.23
N ILE A 57 10.62 -11.23 -9.96
CA ILE A 57 11.56 -10.31 -9.32
C ILE A 57 12.97 -10.40 -9.92
N GLN A 58 13.38 -11.56 -10.45
CA GLN A 58 14.67 -11.70 -11.14
C GLN A 58 14.69 -10.95 -12.47
N ARG A 59 13.54 -10.88 -13.16
CA ARG A 59 13.40 -10.07 -14.38
C ARG A 59 13.49 -8.59 -14.10
N LEU A 60 13.03 -8.15 -12.92
CA LEU A 60 13.17 -6.77 -12.46
C LEU A 60 14.60 -6.45 -12.00
N SER A 61 15.27 -7.41 -11.34
CA SER A 61 16.54 -7.15 -10.67
C SER A 61 17.71 -6.87 -11.63
N LYS A 62 17.71 -7.50 -12.82
CA LYS A 62 18.73 -7.36 -13.90
C LYS A 62 20.16 -7.17 -13.34
N ASP A 63 20.97 -6.31 -13.96
CA ASP A 63 22.37 -6.05 -13.60
C ASP A 63 22.52 -5.07 -12.42
N ASN A 64 21.45 -4.39 -12.02
CA ASN A 64 21.47 -3.34 -10.99
C ASN A 64 20.95 -3.85 -9.63
N CYS A 65 20.95 -5.16 -9.43
CA CYS A 65 20.50 -5.79 -8.21
C CYS A 65 21.52 -5.62 -7.09
N LEU A 66 21.20 -4.81 -6.09
CA LEU A 66 22.04 -4.66 -4.89
C LEU A 66 21.72 -5.74 -3.84
N PHE A 67 20.47 -6.20 -3.81
CA PHE A 67 20.04 -7.25 -2.88
C PHE A 67 18.83 -7.99 -3.44
N LEU A 68 18.83 -9.32 -3.32
CA LEU A 68 17.67 -10.16 -3.66
C LEU A 68 17.48 -11.21 -2.56
N GLN A 69 16.26 -11.27 -2.03
CA GLN A 69 15.83 -12.30 -1.09
C GLN A 69 14.59 -12.99 -1.64
N LYS A 70 14.68 -14.30 -1.82
CA LYS A 70 13.56 -15.15 -2.22
C LYS A 70 13.00 -15.85 -0.99
N GLU A 71 11.68 -15.93 -0.90
CA GLU A 71 10.92 -16.63 0.12
C GLU A 71 9.94 -17.59 -0.57
N HIS A 72 9.40 -18.57 0.15
CA HIS A 72 8.53 -19.58 -0.44
C HIS A 72 7.27 -18.97 -1.11
N ARG A 73 6.74 -17.86 -0.60
CA ARG A 73 5.52 -17.20 -1.10
C ARG A 73 5.73 -15.72 -1.42
N GLY A 74 6.97 -15.32 -1.65
CA GLY A 74 7.29 -13.92 -1.90
C GLY A 74 8.74 -13.70 -2.24
N ALA A 75 9.07 -12.46 -2.56
CA ALA A 75 10.43 -12.05 -2.78
C ALA A 75 10.61 -10.56 -2.50
N ARG A 76 11.84 -10.16 -2.19
CA ARG A 76 12.24 -8.77 -1.98
C ARG A 76 13.48 -8.47 -2.80
N VAL A 77 13.52 -7.30 -3.41
CA VAL A 77 14.70 -6.83 -4.14
C VAL A 77 14.98 -5.37 -3.83
N LEU A 78 16.27 -5.06 -3.69
CA LEU A 78 16.79 -3.71 -3.74
C LEU A 78 17.56 -3.56 -5.06
N VAL A 79 17.16 -2.57 -5.86
CA VAL A 79 17.80 -2.23 -7.12
C VAL A 79 18.34 -0.81 -7.08
N GLU A 80 19.48 -0.62 -7.74
CA GLU A 80 19.98 0.71 -8.06
C GLU A 80 19.22 1.26 -9.28
N LEU A 81 18.75 2.50 -9.16
CA LEU A 81 18.08 3.22 -10.22
C LEU A 81 18.96 4.41 -10.63
N PRO A 82 18.82 4.93 -11.86
CA PRO A 82 19.52 6.15 -12.24
C PRO A 82 19.25 7.30 -11.27
N GLY A 83 20.25 7.66 -10.45
CA GLY A 83 20.15 8.71 -9.45
C GLY A 83 19.34 8.36 -8.19
N GLY A 84 19.05 7.08 -7.93
CA GLY A 84 18.24 6.68 -6.79
C GLY A 84 18.25 5.18 -6.51
N TYR A 85 17.30 4.74 -5.68
CA TYR A 85 17.16 3.34 -5.30
C TYR A 85 15.69 2.92 -5.35
N GLY A 86 15.44 1.65 -5.66
CA GLY A 86 14.12 1.03 -5.63
C GLY A 86 14.13 -0.21 -4.75
N TRP A 87 13.24 -0.27 -3.77
CA TRP A 87 12.99 -1.46 -2.97
C TRP A 87 11.60 -1.99 -3.29
N VAL A 88 11.53 -3.26 -3.69
CA VAL A 88 10.27 -3.92 -4.06
C VAL A 88 10.08 -5.14 -3.18
N VAL A 89 8.89 -5.25 -2.60
CA VAL A 89 8.42 -6.42 -1.86
C VAL A 89 7.24 -6.99 -2.62
N ALA A 90 7.39 -8.23 -3.08
CA ALA A 90 6.34 -9.00 -3.73
C ALA A 90 5.89 -10.13 -2.81
N ALA A 91 4.70 -9.99 -2.24
CA ALA A 91 4.02 -11.01 -1.43
C ALA A 91 2.51 -10.91 -1.74
N GLU A 92 1.63 -11.12 -0.76
CA GLU A 92 0.17 -10.88 -0.91
C GLU A 92 -0.16 -9.48 -1.45
N LYS A 93 0.68 -8.49 -1.14
CA LYS A 93 0.68 -7.17 -1.76
C LYS A 93 2.03 -6.89 -2.36
N ILE A 94 2.01 -6.15 -3.47
CA ILE A 94 3.21 -5.58 -4.05
C ILE A 94 3.40 -4.22 -3.41
N SER A 95 4.58 -3.97 -2.86
CA SER A 95 4.96 -2.68 -2.31
C SER A 95 6.26 -2.22 -2.96
N VAL A 96 6.25 -0.98 -3.43
CA VAL A 96 7.41 -0.32 -4.04
C VAL A 96 7.72 0.91 -3.22
N ILE A 97 8.97 1.01 -2.78
CA ILE A 97 9.53 2.23 -2.20
C ILE A 97 10.68 2.67 -3.08
N THR A 98 10.64 3.90 -3.60
CA THR A 98 11.79 4.48 -4.30
C THR A 98 12.35 5.65 -3.52
N ALA A 99 13.62 5.94 -3.72
CA ALA A 99 14.22 7.15 -3.19
C ALA A 99 15.09 7.90 -4.19
N PHE A 100 14.93 9.22 -4.19
CA PHE A 100 15.60 10.14 -5.12
C PHE A 100 15.98 11.46 -4.43
N ASP A 101 16.69 12.31 -5.18
CA ASP A 101 17.11 13.65 -4.75
C ASP A 101 16.01 14.72 -4.89
N SER A 102 14.89 14.40 -5.56
CA SER A 102 13.77 15.31 -5.75
C SER A 102 12.42 14.63 -5.52
N LYS A 103 11.42 15.40 -5.09
CA LYS A 103 10.01 14.99 -5.09
C LYS A 103 9.53 14.75 -6.53
N ALA A 104 8.56 13.87 -6.71
CA ALA A 104 7.91 13.60 -7.99
C ALA A 104 8.87 13.32 -9.16
N SER A 105 9.91 12.51 -8.92
CA SER A 105 10.85 12.15 -9.97
C SER A 105 10.12 11.35 -11.06
N GLU A 106 10.21 11.78 -12.33
CA GLU A 106 9.73 10.98 -13.49
C GLU A 106 10.29 9.55 -13.49
N ARG A 107 11.45 9.36 -12.84
CA ARG A 107 12.11 8.07 -12.64
C ARG A 107 11.32 7.16 -11.70
N HIS A 108 10.63 7.71 -10.70
CA HIS A 108 9.68 6.95 -9.87
C HIS A 108 8.58 6.36 -10.74
N GLU A 109 7.93 7.18 -11.56
CA GLU A 109 6.84 6.73 -12.45
C GLU A 109 7.32 5.75 -13.53
N ALA A 110 8.54 5.93 -14.04
CA ALA A 110 9.16 4.97 -14.96
C ALA A 110 9.39 3.61 -14.30
N PHE A 111 10.00 3.60 -13.11
CA PHE A 111 10.24 2.35 -12.37
C PHE A 111 8.93 1.69 -11.93
N LEU A 112 7.97 2.48 -11.46
CA LEU A 112 6.64 1.99 -11.08
C LEU A 112 5.93 1.30 -12.23
N ARG A 113 6.03 1.83 -13.46
CA ARG A 113 5.50 1.16 -14.67
C ARG A 113 6.19 -0.18 -14.93
N GLU A 114 7.51 -0.26 -14.78
CA GLU A 114 8.25 -1.52 -14.92
C GLU A 114 7.78 -2.56 -13.90
N VAL A 115 7.64 -2.18 -12.63
CA VAL A 115 7.15 -3.08 -11.58
C VAL A 115 5.69 -3.50 -11.86
N LYS A 116 4.83 -2.59 -12.32
CA LYS A 116 3.44 -2.91 -12.68
C LYS A 116 3.32 -3.83 -13.90
N ASN A 117 4.30 -3.83 -14.81
CA ASN A 117 4.32 -4.80 -15.91
C ASN A 117 4.61 -6.22 -15.39
N GLU A 118 5.48 -6.35 -14.38
CA GLU A 118 5.76 -7.65 -13.75
C GLU A 118 4.65 -8.10 -12.79
N TRP A 119 4.00 -7.17 -12.11
CA TRP A 119 2.83 -7.43 -11.26
C TRP A 119 1.71 -6.45 -11.58
N PRO A 120 0.84 -6.79 -12.55
CA PRO A 120 -0.32 -5.99 -12.87
C PRO A 120 -1.21 -5.78 -11.64
N VAL A 121 -1.86 -4.62 -11.58
CA VAL A 121 -2.89 -4.36 -10.57
C VAL A 121 -4.00 -5.37 -10.79
N SER A 122 -4.38 -6.08 -9.73
CA SER A 122 -5.50 -7.01 -9.74
C SER A 122 -6.76 -6.26 -10.18
N ASP A 123 -7.44 -6.85 -11.17
CA ASP A 123 -8.73 -6.35 -11.65
C ASP A 123 -9.88 -7.01 -10.87
N THR A 124 -9.58 -7.93 -9.94
CA THR A 124 -10.57 -8.42 -9.00
C THR A 124 -10.84 -7.37 -7.91
N GLN A 125 -11.51 -6.29 -8.31
CA GLN A 125 -12.61 -5.83 -7.47
C GLN A 125 -13.62 -6.97 -7.47
N GLN A 126 -13.45 -7.95 -6.58
CA GLN A 126 -14.58 -8.76 -6.18
C GLN A 126 -15.61 -7.75 -5.68
N GLU A 127 -16.63 -7.48 -6.51
CA GLU A 127 -17.74 -6.62 -6.12
C GLU A 127 -18.16 -7.09 -4.74
N ASN A 128 -18.16 -6.16 -3.79
CA ASN A 128 -18.54 -6.41 -2.40
C ASN A 128 -17.52 -7.14 -1.51
N ILE A 129 -16.28 -7.43 -1.89
CA ILE A 129 -15.27 -7.93 -0.92
C ILE A 129 -14.27 -6.83 -0.56
N ILE A 130 -14.28 -6.42 0.70
CA ILE A 130 -13.37 -5.41 1.26
C ILE A 130 -12.36 -6.04 2.22
N GLN A 131 -11.11 -5.60 2.14
CA GLN A 131 -10.06 -5.97 3.10
C GLN A 131 -10.09 -5.01 4.29
N VAL A 132 -10.46 -5.49 5.48
CA VAL A 132 -10.46 -4.69 6.72
C VAL A 132 -9.31 -5.11 7.63
N GLY A 133 -8.51 -4.13 8.04
CA GLY A 133 -7.44 -4.31 9.02
C GLY A 133 -7.93 -4.00 10.43
N PHE A 134 -7.85 -4.99 11.31
CA PHE A 134 -8.12 -4.85 12.74
C PHE A 134 -6.79 -4.72 13.47
N TRP A 135 -6.68 -3.69 14.29
CA TRP A 135 -5.55 -3.48 15.18
C TRP A 135 -6.00 -3.70 16.62
N SER A 136 -5.30 -4.54 17.35
CA SER A 136 -5.51 -4.75 18.77
C SER A 136 -4.18 -4.79 19.51
N VAL A 137 -4.24 -4.65 20.82
CA VAL A 137 -3.09 -4.89 21.69
C VAL A 137 -3.28 -6.28 22.30
N SER A 138 -2.28 -7.15 22.17
CA SER A 138 -2.31 -8.47 22.78
C SER A 138 -2.28 -8.36 24.30
N PRO A 139 -2.69 -9.41 25.04
CA PRO A 139 -2.55 -9.43 26.50
C PRO A 139 -1.12 -9.18 26.99
N GLN A 140 -0.11 -9.48 26.18
CA GLN A 140 1.31 -9.22 26.49
C GLN A 140 1.79 -7.82 26.06
N GLY A 141 0.91 -6.96 25.54
CA GLY A 141 1.21 -5.57 25.20
C GLY A 141 1.75 -5.36 23.77
N PHE A 142 1.80 -6.40 22.94
CA PHE A 142 2.25 -6.27 21.55
C PHE A 142 1.11 -5.83 20.64
N GLY A 143 1.38 -4.96 19.67
CA GLY A 143 0.43 -4.65 18.61
C GLY A 143 0.17 -5.89 17.75
N VAL A 144 -1.09 -6.22 17.51
CA VAL A 144 -1.50 -7.30 16.63
C VAL A 144 -2.32 -6.70 15.50
N LYS A 145 -1.92 -6.99 14.27
CA LYS A 145 -2.70 -6.67 13.07
C LYS A 145 -3.31 -7.94 12.50
N LEU A 146 -4.63 -7.96 12.38
CA LEU A 146 -5.39 -9.01 11.70
C LEU A 146 -6.08 -8.41 10.49
N ASN A 147 -5.84 -8.95 9.29
CA ASN A 147 -6.60 -8.57 8.12
C ASN A 147 -7.70 -9.62 7.88
N ARG A 148 -8.91 -9.17 7.60
CA ARG A 148 -10.03 -10.03 7.17
C ARG A 148 -10.62 -9.52 5.88
N LYS A 149 -10.97 -10.45 4.98
CA LYS A 149 -11.88 -10.17 3.88
C LYS A 149 -13.30 -10.18 4.43
N LEU A 150 -14.04 -9.12 4.17
CA LEU A 150 -15.45 -9.00 4.53
C LEU A 150 -16.25 -8.86 3.25
N GLU A 151 -17.34 -9.62 3.15
CA GLU A 151 -18.39 -9.35 2.17
C GLU A 151 -19.23 -8.17 2.68
N ALA A 152 -19.10 -7.04 2.01
CA ALA A 152 -19.86 -5.83 2.22
C ALA A 152 -21.16 -5.89 1.41
N GLN A 153 -22.31 -5.92 2.07
CA GLN A 153 -23.60 -5.85 1.40
C GLN A 153 -23.74 -4.56 0.59
N THR A 154 -24.53 -4.62 -0.48
CA THR A 154 -24.80 -3.44 -1.32
C THR A 154 -25.59 -2.40 -0.53
N TRP A 155 -25.57 -1.14 -0.98
CA TRP A 155 -26.37 -0.10 -0.34
C TRP A 155 -27.86 -0.45 -0.37
N GLU A 156 -28.32 -1.02 -1.49
CA GLU A 156 -29.70 -1.47 -1.71
C GLU A 156 -30.14 -2.50 -0.65
N ASP A 157 -29.24 -3.40 -0.27
CA ASP A 157 -29.50 -4.44 0.74
C ASP A 157 -29.63 -3.86 2.16
N ILE A 158 -28.84 -2.84 2.49
CA ILE A 158 -28.76 -2.29 3.86
C ILE A 158 -29.58 -1.03 4.08
N GLN A 159 -30.01 -0.34 3.01
CA GLN A 159 -30.82 0.88 3.08
C GLN A 159 -32.03 0.75 4.02
N PRO A 160 -32.79 -0.39 4.04
CA PRO A 160 -33.95 -0.53 4.93
C PRO A 160 -33.63 -0.45 6.42
N ASN A 161 -32.37 -0.68 6.83
CA ASN A 161 -31.94 -0.56 8.22
C ASN A 161 -31.83 0.90 8.69
N TYR A 162 -31.96 1.87 7.77
CA TYR A 162 -31.78 3.29 8.05
C TYR A 162 -33.09 4.06 7.79
N PRO A 163 -33.93 4.30 8.82
CA PRO A 163 -35.23 4.97 8.67
C PRO A 163 -35.17 6.39 8.09
N LYS A 164 -33.97 7.01 8.08
CA LYS A 164 -33.67 8.32 7.47
C LYS A 164 -32.55 8.18 6.44
N SER A 165 -32.70 7.25 5.51
CA SER A 165 -31.66 6.88 4.55
C SER A 165 -31.31 7.99 3.55
N GLU A 166 -32.19 8.96 3.27
CA GLU A 166 -32.02 9.90 2.16
C GLU A 166 -30.65 10.62 2.12
N PRO A 167 -30.13 11.21 3.22
CA PRO A 167 -28.80 11.82 3.21
C PRO A 167 -27.69 10.80 2.98
N LEU A 168 -27.89 9.56 3.44
CA LEU A 168 -26.94 8.48 3.30
C LEU A 168 -26.96 7.88 1.89
N SER A 169 -28.13 7.74 1.26
CA SER A 169 -28.29 7.34 -0.13
C SER A 169 -27.52 8.29 -1.04
N ARG A 170 -27.64 9.60 -0.82
CA ARG A 170 -26.87 10.60 -1.56
C ARG A 170 -25.37 10.44 -1.35
N LEU A 171 -24.93 10.18 -0.12
CA LEU A 171 -23.52 9.93 0.16
C LEU A 171 -23.00 8.70 -0.59
N MET A 172 -23.75 7.60 -0.61
CA MET A 172 -23.35 6.35 -1.27
C MET A 172 -23.31 6.48 -2.80
N GLN A 173 -24.21 7.27 -3.39
CA GLN A 173 -24.30 7.46 -4.85
C GLN A 173 -23.35 8.55 -5.37
N GLU A 174 -23.14 9.63 -4.61
CA GLU A 174 -22.37 10.81 -5.04
C GLU A 174 -21.01 10.93 -4.33
N PHE A 175 -20.47 9.83 -3.79
CA PHE A 175 -19.21 9.88 -3.05
C PHE A 175 -18.04 10.32 -3.93
N THR A 176 -17.50 11.49 -3.62
CA THR A 176 -16.25 12.01 -4.18
C THR A 176 -15.15 12.00 -3.13
N PRO A 177 -14.03 11.29 -3.33
CA PRO A 177 -12.89 11.35 -2.42
C PRO A 177 -12.35 12.78 -2.32
N ALA A 178 -12.18 13.30 -1.11
CA ALA A 178 -11.54 14.60 -0.87
C ALA A 178 -10.08 14.40 -0.45
N HIS A 179 -9.21 15.39 -0.71
CA HIS A 179 -7.75 15.31 -0.48
C HIS A 179 -7.34 15.09 0.99
N GLY A 180 -8.25 15.28 1.95
CA GLY A 180 -8.07 15.00 3.38
C GLY A 180 -9.04 13.96 3.94
N GLY A 181 -9.72 13.21 3.07
CA GLY A 181 -10.83 12.34 3.46
C GLY A 181 -12.12 13.11 3.78
N LYS A 182 -13.18 12.38 4.10
CA LYS A 182 -14.45 12.90 4.60
C LYS A 182 -14.77 12.18 5.90
N MET A 183 -15.27 12.90 6.90
CA MET A 183 -15.68 12.32 8.17
C MET A 183 -17.20 12.22 8.21
N LEU A 184 -17.71 11.03 8.50
CA LEU A 184 -19.11 10.78 8.81
C LEU A 184 -19.23 10.53 10.31
N LEU A 185 -20.08 11.30 11.00
CA LEU A 185 -20.41 11.04 12.39
C LEU A 185 -21.69 10.21 12.44
N TRP A 186 -21.56 8.98 12.94
CA TRP A 186 -22.69 8.10 13.20
C TRP A 186 -23.11 8.21 14.66
N HIS A 187 -24.35 8.65 14.93
CA HIS A 187 -24.87 8.74 16.29
C HIS A 187 -26.36 8.38 16.36
N GLY A 188 -26.76 7.70 17.43
CA GLY A 188 -28.13 7.22 17.58
C GLY A 188 -28.30 6.29 18.78
N ILE A 189 -29.52 5.80 18.96
CA ILE A 189 -29.82 4.77 19.95
C ILE A 189 -29.20 3.45 19.45
N PRO A 190 -28.59 2.63 20.31
CA PRO A 190 -28.07 1.33 19.89
C PRO A 190 -29.13 0.49 19.15
N GLY A 191 -28.76 -0.09 18.01
CA GLY A 191 -29.62 -0.95 17.21
C GLY A 191 -30.48 -0.25 16.15
N THR A 192 -30.29 1.05 15.89
CA THR A 192 -31.05 1.79 14.85
C THR A 192 -30.39 1.81 13.48
N GLY A 193 -29.30 1.05 13.30
CA GLY A 193 -28.31 1.37 12.28
C GLY A 193 -27.77 2.75 12.59
#